data_AF-A0A1G0NLN2-F1
#
_entry.id   AF-A0A1G0NLN2-F1
#
_cell.length_a   1.000
_cell.length_b   1.000
_cell.length_c   1.000
_cell.angle_alpha   90.00
_cell.angle_beta   90.00
_cell.angle_gamma   90.00
#
_symmetry.space_group_name_H-M   'P 1'
#
loop_
_entity.id
_entity.type
_entity.pdbx_description
1 polymer ?
#
loop_
_entity_poly.entity_id
_entity_poly.type
_entity_poly.pdbx_seq_one_letter_code
_entity_poly.pdbx_strand_id
1 'polypeptide(L)'
;MTFKKSLAAVSFGLLFAAIAPAQAAVQTYTFSGAIDAGSLLGETYAGSFSFDDAALTGAGAEWLAVDSLSMNFMGSSFTQADAVAPSIAEVGYYDGAFLGLSFSVDTGGEPFSFVTGSFDTSDAFFTTESSSGSLAYAAAVPEPKDWMLMLAGIGLVGVMIERSKRRRV
;
A
#
# COMPACT_ATOMS: atom_id res chain seq x y z
N MET A 1 22.55 9.58 67.85
CA MET A 1 21.13 9.20 67.68
C MET A 1 20.85 9.20 66.19
N THR A 2 20.74 8.00 65.61
CA THR A 2 20.80 7.74 64.17
C THR A 2 19.38 7.70 63.61
N PHE A 3 19.05 8.53 62.62
CA PHE A 3 17.79 8.42 61.87
C PHE A 3 18.04 7.84 60.48
N LYS A 4 17.66 6.58 60.29
CA LYS A 4 17.47 5.92 58.99
C LYS A 4 16.08 6.28 58.45
N LYS A 5 15.93 6.41 57.13
CA LYS A 5 14.71 6.25 56.30
C LYS A 5 15.02 6.72 54.86
N SER A 6 14.64 6.13 53.74
CA SER A 6 14.19 4.79 53.33
C SER A 6 14.35 4.83 51.80
N LEU A 7 15.02 3.85 51.20
CA LEU A 7 15.18 3.75 49.75
C LEU A 7 13.86 3.23 49.15
N ALA A 8 13.12 4.08 48.44
CA ALA A 8 11.94 3.65 47.70
C ALA A 8 12.38 3.01 46.37
N ALA A 9 12.40 1.68 46.31
CA ALA A 9 12.55 0.93 45.08
C ALA A 9 11.20 0.92 44.34
N VAL A 10 11.13 1.60 43.19
CA VAL A 10 10.01 1.49 42.25
C VAL A 10 10.46 0.53 41.15
N SER A 11 10.02 -0.71 41.25
CA SER A 11 10.11 -1.72 40.20
C SER A 11 9.20 -1.31 39.04
N PHE A 12 9.79 -1.03 37.88
CA PHE A 12 9.06 -0.74 36.65
C PHE A 12 8.81 -2.05 35.90
N GLY A 13 7.54 -2.43 35.80
CA GLY A 13 7.08 -3.64 35.16
C GLY A 13 7.35 -3.66 33.65
N LEU A 14 7.69 -4.85 33.17
CA LEU A 14 7.59 -5.38 31.81
C LEU A 14 7.06 -4.39 30.74
N LEU A 15 7.97 -3.87 29.92
CA LEU A 15 7.65 -3.41 28.57
C LEU A 15 7.30 -4.65 27.73
N PHE A 16 6.02 -5.02 27.71
CA PHE A 16 5.48 -5.69 26.53
C PHE A 16 5.46 -4.63 25.43
N ALA A 17 6.42 -4.71 24.50
CA ALA A 17 6.23 -4.11 23.20
C ALA A 17 4.99 -4.78 22.60
N ALA A 18 3.86 -4.08 22.63
CA ALA A 18 2.69 -4.51 21.91
C ALA A 18 3.09 -4.60 20.44
N ILE A 19 3.27 -5.82 19.95
CA ILE A 19 3.20 -6.08 18.51
C ILE A 19 1.76 -5.72 18.17
N ALA A 20 1.56 -4.51 17.65
CA ALA A 20 0.25 -4.15 17.14
C ALA A 20 -0.09 -5.19 16.05
N PRO A 21 -1.29 -5.79 16.07
CA PRO A 21 -1.72 -6.57 14.94
C PRO A 21 -1.71 -5.64 13.73
N ALA A 22 -1.23 -6.12 12.58
CA ALA A 22 -1.51 -5.47 11.31
C ALA A 22 -3.04 -5.33 11.23
N GLN A 23 -3.55 -4.12 11.46
CA GLN A 23 -4.97 -3.85 11.28
C GLN A 23 -5.21 -3.78 9.79
N ALA A 24 -6.23 -4.51 9.34
CA ALA A 24 -6.95 -4.28 8.09
C ALA A 24 -6.96 -2.78 7.76
N ALA A 25 -6.16 -2.41 6.77
CA ALA A 25 -6.03 -1.05 6.29
C ALA A 25 -6.58 -1.00 4.87
N VAL A 26 -7.36 0.04 4.60
CA VAL A 26 -7.76 0.34 3.22
C VAL A 26 -6.53 0.90 2.52
N GLN A 27 -5.95 0.10 1.65
CA GLN A 27 -4.79 0.47 0.87
C GLN A 27 -5.25 1.20 -0.38
N THR A 28 -4.70 2.40 -0.62
CA THR A 28 -5.00 3.20 -1.82
C THR A 28 -3.76 3.34 -2.69
N TYR A 29 -3.83 2.85 -3.93
CA TYR A 29 -2.75 2.97 -4.90
C TYR A 29 -3.15 3.93 -6.01
N THR A 30 -2.17 4.67 -6.52
CA THR A 30 -2.29 5.32 -7.82
C THR A 30 -1.41 4.59 -8.82
N PHE A 31 -1.84 4.55 -10.08
CA PHE A 31 -1.04 4.01 -11.16
C PHE A 31 -1.04 4.96 -12.35
N SER A 32 0.01 4.86 -13.15
CA SER A 32 0.14 5.61 -14.39
C SER A 32 1.07 4.90 -15.36
N GLY A 33 0.91 5.18 -16.63
CA GLY A 33 1.74 4.61 -17.67
C GLY A 33 1.63 5.35 -19.00
N ALA A 34 2.48 4.92 -19.92
CA ALA A 34 2.44 5.36 -21.30
C ALA A 34 2.54 4.14 -22.23
N ILE A 35 1.85 4.21 -23.36
CA ILE A 35 1.95 3.23 -24.43
C ILE A 35 3.27 3.47 -25.16
N ASP A 36 4.11 2.44 -25.19
CA ASP A 36 5.46 2.47 -25.74
C ASP A 36 5.60 1.63 -27.02
N ALA A 37 4.60 0.84 -27.37
CA ALA A 37 4.53 0.10 -28.62
C ALA A 37 3.08 0.02 -29.17
N GLY A 38 2.94 -0.05 -30.50
CA GLY A 38 1.66 -0.24 -31.18
C GLY A 38 1.08 1.02 -31.83
N SER A 39 -0.19 0.96 -32.21
CA SER A 39 -0.88 2.04 -32.92
C SER A 39 -1.20 3.26 -32.04
N LEU A 40 -1.22 3.07 -30.72
CA LEU A 40 -1.53 4.11 -29.74
C LEU A 40 -0.26 4.67 -29.06
N LEU A 41 0.90 4.56 -29.72
CA LEU A 41 2.20 4.96 -29.15
C LEU A 41 2.19 6.43 -28.68
N GLY A 42 2.61 6.64 -27.44
CA GLY A 42 2.63 7.95 -26.79
C GLY A 42 1.35 8.32 -26.03
N GLU A 43 0.26 7.54 -26.18
CA GLU A 43 -0.92 7.70 -25.35
C GLU A 43 -0.60 7.38 -23.89
N THR A 44 -1.31 8.04 -22.98
CA THR A 44 -1.09 7.91 -21.54
C THR A 44 -2.36 7.49 -20.83
N TYR A 45 -2.19 6.85 -19.69
CA TYR A 45 -3.28 6.47 -18.81
C TYR A 45 -2.86 6.63 -17.36
N ALA A 46 -3.84 6.92 -16.52
CA ALA A 46 -3.63 7.05 -15.08
C ALA A 46 -4.93 6.78 -14.34
N GLY A 47 -4.79 6.33 -13.10
CA GLY A 47 -5.92 6.03 -12.24
C GLY A 47 -5.51 5.75 -10.81
N SER A 48 -6.50 5.34 -10.04
CA SER A 48 -6.35 4.93 -8.66
C SER A 48 -7.29 3.78 -8.35
N PHE A 49 -6.90 2.96 -7.40
CA PHE A 49 -7.76 1.93 -6.83
C PHE A 49 -7.51 1.78 -5.33
N SER A 50 -8.48 1.19 -4.64
CA SER A 50 -8.36 0.86 -3.22
C SER A 50 -8.85 -0.55 -2.93
N PHE A 51 -8.26 -1.21 -1.93
CA PHE A 51 -8.70 -2.52 -1.46
C PHE A 51 -8.43 -2.67 0.05
N ASP A 52 -9.21 -3.50 0.73
CA ASP A 52 -8.95 -3.92 2.11
C ASP A 52 -7.93 -5.07 2.14
N ASP A 53 -6.81 -4.84 2.83
CA ASP A 53 -5.73 -5.83 2.97
C ASP A 53 -5.94 -6.84 4.11
N ALA A 54 -7.08 -6.80 4.80
CA ALA A 54 -7.42 -7.69 5.92
C ALA A 54 -7.24 -9.19 5.63
N ALA A 55 -7.45 -9.59 4.38
CA ALA A 55 -7.42 -10.99 3.97
C ALA A 55 -6.01 -11.48 3.60
N LEU A 56 -5.00 -10.61 3.54
CA LEU A 56 -3.63 -11.01 3.25
C LEU A 56 -3.01 -11.81 4.38
N THR A 57 -2.41 -12.93 4.01
CA THR A 57 -1.61 -13.81 4.88
C THR A 57 -0.11 -13.60 4.68
N GLY A 58 0.30 -13.04 3.54
CA GLY A 58 1.69 -12.75 3.18
C GLY A 58 2.45 -13.98 2.68
N ALA A 59 1.76 -15.02 2.21
CA ALA A 59 2.36 -16.28 1.81
C ALA A 59 1.64 -16.90 0.60
N GLY A 60 2.43 -17.37 -0.38
CA GLY A 60 1.91 -17.91 -1.63
C GLY A 60 1.24 -16.85 -2.51
N ALA A 61 0.48 -17.30 -3.50
CA ALA A 61 -0.29 -16.42 -4.38
C ALA A 61 -1.62 -16.04 -3.72
N GLU A 62 -1.88 -14.75 -3.63
CA GLU A 62 -3.07 -14.18 -2.99
C GLU A 62 -3.72 -13.16 -3.93
N TRP A 63 -5.05 -13.20 -4.03
CA TRP A 63 -5.84 -12.31 -4.87
C TRP A 63 -6.93 -11.66 -4.04
N LEU A 64 -7.03 -10.34 -4.11
CA LEU A 64 -8.03 -9.57 -3.38
C LEU A 64 -8.84 -8.72 -4.33
N ALA A 65 -10.15 -8.73 -4.15
CA ALA A 65 -11.03 -7.84 -4.88
C ALA A 65 -10.74 -6.38 -4.53
N VAL A 66 -10.79 -5.52 -5.54
CA VAL A 66 -10.70 -4.08 -5.38
C VAL A 66 -12.05 -3.54 -4.86
N ASP A 67 -12.03 -2.57 -3.94
CA ASP A 67 -13.23 -1.89 -3.42
C ASP A 67 -13.65 -0.70 -4.29
N SER A 68 -12.68 0.01 -4.84
CA SER A 68 -12.91 1.13 -5.75
C SER A 68 -11.84 1.22 -6.82
N LEU A 69 -12.22 1.54 -8.04
CA LEU A 69 -11.33 1.76 -9.17
C LEU A 69 -11.84 2.92 -10.00
N SER A 70 -10.93 3.82 -10.37
CA SER A 70 -11.19 4.91 -11.30
C SER A 70 -9.96 5.16 -12.14
N MET A 71 -10.11 5.15 -13.46
CA MET A 71 -9.03 5.44 -14.39
C MET A 71 -9.51 6.20 -15.61
N ASN A 72 -8.57 6.87 -16.28
CA ASN A 72 -8.82 7.52 -17.56
C ASN A 72 -7.87 6.98 -18.61
N PHE A 73 -8.43 6.64 -19.77
CA PHE A 73 -7.69 6.21 -20.94
C PHE A 73 -8.41 6.71 -22.19
N MET A 74 -7.67 7.35 -23.11
CA MET A 74 -8.21 7.94 -24.35
C MET A 74 -9.44 8.85 -24.15
N GLY A 75 -9.45 9.62 -23.05
CA GLY A 75 -10.54 10.53 -22.72
C GLY A 75 -11.83 9.87 -22.21
N SER A 76 -11.83 8.54 -22.04
CA SER A 76 -12.90 7.79 -21.40
C SER A 76 -12.52 7.43 -19.96
N SER A 77 -13.51 7.43 -19.07
CA SER A 77 -13.34 7.00 -17.67
C SER A 77 -13.83 5.58 -17.49
N PHE A 78 -13.06 4.76 -16.79
CA PHE A 78 -13.39 3.37 -16.47
C PHE A 78 -13.35 3.15 -14.96
N THR A 79 -14.24 2.29 -14.50
CA THR A 79 -14.46 1.91 -13.11
C THR A 79 -14.48 0.39 -12.99
N GLN A 80 -14.57 -0.13 -11.76
CA GLN A 80 -14.70 -1.57 -11.55
C GLN A 80 -15.94 -2.16 -12.26
N ALA A 81 -16.99 -1.38 -12.45
CA ALA A 81 -18.21 -1.84 -13.13
C ALA A 81 -17.99 -2.15 -14.62
N ASP A 82 -16.91 -1.66 -15.21
CA ASP A 82 -16.55 -1.87 -16.62
C ASP A 82 -15.72 -3.13 -16.83
N ALA A 83 -15.43 -3.89 -15.76
CA ALA A 83 -14.72 -5.16 -15.85
C ALA A 83 -15.44 -6.15 -16.78
N VAL A 84 -14.68 -6.81 -17.65
CA VAL A 84 -15.19 -7.87 -18.54
C VAL A 84 -15.78 -9.01 -17.72
N ALA A 85 -17.03 -9.39 -17.98
CA ALA A 85 -17.64 -10.52 -17.31
C ALA A 85 -17.07 -11.86 -17.84
N PRO A 86 -16.80 -12.85 -16.98
CA PRO A 86 -17.14 -12.94 -15.54
C PRO A 86 -16.03 -12.46 -14.59
N SER A 87 -14.99 -11.79 -15.09
CA SER A 87 -13.86 -11.31 -14.30
C SER A 87 -14.24 -10.09 -13.45
N ILE A 88 -13.43 -9.81 -12.43
CA ILE A 88 -13.51 -8.61 -11.60
C ILE A 88 -12.15 -7.93 -11.53
N ALA A 89 -12.11 -6.68 -11.05
CA ALA A 89 -10.85 -6.00 -10.75
C ALA A 89 -10.26 -6.54 -9.45
N GLU A 90 -9.02 -7.02 -9.50
CA GLU A 90 -8.34 -7.65 -8.36
C GLU A 90 -6.89 -7.21 -8.28
N VAL A 91 -6.31 -7.25 -7.08
CA VAL A 91 -4.88 -7.09 -6.87
C VAL A 91 -4.22 -8.44 -6.60
N GLY A 92 -3.04 -8.63 -7.18
CA GLY A 92 -2.24 -9.83 -6.98
C GLY A 92 -1.11 -9.61 -5.98
N TYR A 93 -0.87 -10.60 -5.12
CA TYR A 93 0.26 -10.70 -4.23
C TYR A 93 0.94 -12.07 -4.36
N TYR A 94 2.26 -12.12 -4.19
CA TYR A 94 3.01 -13.37 -4.09
C TYR A 94 4.04 -13.28 -2.96
N ASP A 95 3.93 -14.15 -1.95
CA ASP A 95 4.82 -14.15 -0.77
C ASP A 95 4.96 -12.75 -0.13
N GLY A 96 3.85 -12.00 -0.09
CA GLY A 96 3.77 -10.63 0.43
C GLY A 96 4.27 -9.53 -0.52
N ALA A 97 4.81 -9.87 -1.69
CA ALA A 97 5.16 -8.90 -2.73
C ALA A 97 3.94 -8.53 -3.57
N PHE A 98 3.74 -7.23 -3.81
CA PHE A 98 2.66 -6.73 -4.66
C PHE A 98 3.00 -6.96 -6.13
N LEU A 99 2.10 -7.63 -6.87
CA LEU A 99 2.26 -7.96 -8.29
C LEU A 99 1.62 -6.93 -9.22
N GLY A 100 0.62 -6.19 -8.73
CA GLY A 100 -0.13 -5.22 -9.53
C GLY A 100 -1.64 -5.43 -9.48
N LEU A 101 -2.33 -4.60 -10.26
CA LEU A 101 -3.76 -4.68 -10.56
C LEU A 101 -3.98 -5.57 -11.78
N SER A 102 -4.90 -6.53 -11.65
CA SER A 102 -5.51 -7.26 -12.76
C SER A 102 -6.88 -6.66 -13.04
N PHE A 103 -7.06 -6.12 -14.24
CA PHE A 103 -8.31 -5.50 -14.66
C PHE A 103 -8.38 -5.50 -16.18
N SER A 104 -9.48 -6.00 -16.73
CA SER A 104 -9.70 -6.12 -18.16
C SER A 104 -11.05 -5.52 -18.52
N VAL A 105 -11.07 -4.77 -19.63
CA VAL A 105 -12.27 -4.12 -20.16
C VAL A 105 -12.41 -4.49 -21.62
N ASP A 106 -13.54 -5.07 -21.99
CA ASP A 106 -13.93 -5.37 -23.38
C ASP A 106 -14.97 -4.38 -23.93
N THR A 107 -15.51 -3.52 -23.06
CA THR A 107 -16.49 -2.50 -23.40
C THR A 107 -15.80 -1.14 -23.56
N GLY A 108 -15.78 -0.60 -24.79
CA GLY A 108 -15.14 0.69 -25.05
C GLY A 108 -14.76 0.85 -26.52
N GLY A 109 -14.22 2.02 -26.85
CA GLY A 109 -13.64 2.26 -28.18
C GLY A 109 -12.39 1.40 -28.44
N GLU A 110 -11.65 1.08 -27.38
CA GLU A 110 -10.43 0.26 -27.41
C GLU A 110 -10.40 -0.67 -26.18
N PRO A 111 -10.63 -1.98 -26.36
CA PRO A 111 -10.46 -2.97 -25.29
C PRO A 111 -9.04 -2.98 -24.73
N PHE A 112 -8.92 -3.18 -23.42
CA PHE A 112 -7.63 -3.19 -22.77
C PHE A 112 -7.56 -4.12 -21.56
N SER A 113 -6.34 -4.36 -21.08
CA SER A 113 -6.07 -5.13 -19.86
C SER A 113 -4.84 -4.62 -19.14
N PHE A 114 -4.90 -4.57 -17.82
CA PHE A 114 -3.75 -4.56 -16.94
C PHE A 114 -3.36 -5.98 -16.58
N VAL A 115 -2.11 -6.31 -16.81
CA VAL A 115 -1.52 -7.60 -16.51
C VAL A 115 -0.55 -7.41 -15.35
N THR A 116 -0.72 -8.21 -14.31
CA THR A 116 0.17 -8.22 -13.14
C THR A 116 1.54 -8.74 -13.52
N GLY A 117 2.55 -8.36 -12.75
CA GLY A 117 3.87 -8.96 -12.87
C GLY A 117 3.94 -10.36 -12.25
N SER A 118 5.09 -11.01 -12.45
CA SER A 118 5.30 -12.41 -12.05
C SER A 118 5.73 -12.57 -10.59
N PHE A 119 6.54 -11.64 -10.09
CA PHE A 119 7.10 -11.65 -8.73
C PHE A 119 6.98 -10.30 -8.02
N ASP A 120 6.96 -9.22 -8.79
CA ASP A 120 6.75 -7.85 -8.35
C ASP A 120 6.11 -7.07 -9.50
N THR A 121 6.05 -5.73 -9.43
CA THR A 121 5.44 -4.91 -10.48
C THR A 121 6.35 -4.59 -11.67
N SER A 122 7.60 -5.07 -11.72
CA SER A 122 8.59 -4.66 -12.72
C SER A 122 8.28 -5.16 -14.14
N ASP A 123 7.58 -6.28 -14.26
CA ASP A 123 7.08 -6.85 -15.52
C ASP A 123 5.57 -6.69 -15.69
N ALA A 124 4.90 -5.94 -14.80
CA ALA A 124 3.50 -5.57 -14.99
C ALA A 124 3.33 -4.60 -16.17
N PHE A 125 2.28 -4.78 -16.96
CA PHE A 125 2.07 -4.00 -18.18
C PHE A 125 0.60 -3.77 -18.51
N PHE A 126 0.37 -2.77 -19.34
CA PHE A 126 -0.89 -2.51 -20.00
C PHE A 126 -0.87 -3.05 -21.42
N THR A 127 -1.99 -3.58 -21.88
CA THR A 127 -2.14 -4.03 -23.26
C THR A 127 -3.52 -3.72 -23.80
N THR A 128 -3.58 -3.55 -25.11
CA THR A 128 -4.78 -3.53 -25.94
C THR A 128 -4.62 -4.63 -27.00
N GLU A 129 -5.50 -4.70 -27.99
CA GLU A 129 -5.34 -5.63 -29.12
C GLU A 129 -4.10 -5.33 -29.99
N SER A 130 -3.67 -4.07 -30.05
CA SER A 130 -2.65 -3.60 -31.00
C SER A 130 -1.45 -2.90 -30.37
N SER A 131 -1.53 -2.61 -29.07
CA SER A 131 -0.58 -1.73 -28.37
C SER A 131 -0.30 -2.21 -26.96
N SER A 132 0.89 -1.92 -26.44
CA SER A 132 1.31 -2.22 -25.08
C SER A 132 1.97 -1.00 -24.42
N GLY A 133 1.97 -0.97 -23.09
CA GLY A 133 2.59 0.09 -22.32
C GLY A 133 3.05 -0.32 -20.95
N SER A 134 3.89 0.53 -20.36
CA SER A 134 4.47 0.34 -19.03
C SER A 134 3.51 0.71 -17.92
N LEU A 135 3.46 -0.08 -16.84
CA LEU A 135 2.58 0.17 -15.71
C LEU A 135 3.38 0.46 -14.44
N ALA A 136 3.29 1.69 -13.94
CA ALA A 136 3.96 2.10 -12.71
C ALA A 136 2.94 2.35 -11.60
N TYR A 137 3.26 1.86 -10.40
CA TYR A 137 2.43 2.00 -9.20
C TYR A 137 3.10 2.89 -8.17
N ALA A 138 2.33 3.74 -7.52
CA ALA A 138 2.73 4.47 -6.33
C ALA A 138 1.83 4.04 -5.16
N ALA A 139 2.46 3.53 -4.11
CA ALA A 139 1.78 3.00 -2.94
C ALA A 139 1.16 4.10 -2.07
N ALA A 140 0.16 3.71 -1.27
CA ALA A 140 -0.45 4.55 -0.25
C ALA A 140 0.62 5.07 0.72
N VAL A 141 0.68 6.38 0.93
CA VAL A 141 1.49 6.98 2.00
C VAL A 141 0.93 6.49 3.34
N PRO A 142 1.75 5.97 4.28
CA PRO A 142 1.26 5.50 5.58
C PRO A 142 0.48 6.61 6.29
N GLU A 143 -0.65 6.25 6.91
CA GLU A 143 -1.56 7.21 7.51
C GLU A 143 -0.82 8.13 8.52
N PRO A 144 -1.27 9.40 8.67
CA PRO A 144 -0.61 10.37 9.56
C PRO A 144 -0.39 9.86 10.99
N LYS A 145 -1.23 8.95 11.47
CA LYS A 145 -1.14 8.35 12.81
C LYS A 145 0.15 7.56 13.02
N ASP A 146 0.65 6.87 11.99
CA ASP A 146 1.86 6.04 12.11
C ASP A 146 3.12 6.91 12.22
N TRP A 147 3.16 8.01 11.47
CA TRP A 147 4.22 9.01 11.58
C TRP A 147 4.17 9.75 12.92
N MET A 148 2.96 10.04 13.40
CA MET A 148 2.78 10.66 14.72
C MET A 148 3.22 9.73 15.86
N LEU A 149 3.01 8.42 15.75
CA LEU A 149 3.52 7.44 16.72
C LEU A 149 5.05 7.34 16.68
N MET A 150 5.64 7.32 15.48
CA MET A 150 7.10 7.36 15.33
C MET A 150 7.70 8.65 15.94
N LEU A 151 7.09 9.81 15.65
CA LEU A 151 7.50 11.10 16.21
C LEU A 151 7.28 11.18 17.73
N ALA A 152 6.16 10.65 18.24
CA ALA A 152 5.88 10.58 19.67
C ALA A 152 6.91 9.69 20.40
N GLY A 153 7.31 8.57 19.78
CA GLY A 153 8.36 7.69 20.28
C GLY A 153 9.71 8.42 20.41
N ILE A 154 10.13 9.14 19.38
CA ILE A 154 11.36 9.95 19.41
C ILE A 154 11.26 11.06 20.46
N GLY A 155 10.11 11.73 20.57
CA GLY A 155 9.85 12.77 21.57
C GLY A 155 10.00 12.26 23.01
N LEU A 156 9.46 11.07 23.31
CA LEU A 156 9.58 10.44 24.62
C LEU A 156 11.04 10.12 24.99
N VAL A 157 11.83 9.62 24.03
CA VAL A 157 13.27 9.35 24.23
C VAL A 157 14.02 10.63 24.55
N GLY A 158 13.74 11.73 23.83
CA GLY A 158 14.32 13.04 24.09
C GLY A 158 14.06 13.54 25.52
N VAL A 159 12.81 13.44 25.99
CA VAL A 159 12.43 13.82 27.36
C VAL A 159 13.11 12.94 28.41
N MET A 160 13.27 11.63 28.17
CA MET A 160 13.97 10.73 29.10
C MET A 160 15.46 11.10 29.23
N ILE A 161 16.13 11.40 28.12
CA ILE A 161 17.53 11.83 28.11
C ILE A 161 17.69 13.14 28.89
N GLU A 162 16.81 14.11 28.68
CA GLU A 162 16.85 15.38 29.39
C GLU A 162 16.64 15.22 30.90
N ARG A 163 15.69 14.37 31.31
CA ARG A 163 15.47 14.07 32.73
C ARG A 163 16.65 13.35 33.38
N SER A 164 17.38 12.52 32.64
CA SER A 164 18.59 11.85 33.15
C SER A 164 19.74 12.82 33.41
N LYS A 165 19.90 13.86 32.57
CA LYS A 165 20.91 14.91 32.74
C LYS A 165 20.63 15.78 33.96
N ARG A 166 19.36 16.16 34.17
CA ARG A 166 18.94 17.00 35.31
C ARG A 166 19.04 16.30 36.68
N ARG A 167 19.19 14.97 36.72
CA ARG A 167 19.39 14.19 37.96
C ARG A 167 20.85 14.00 38.36
N ARG A 168 21.80 14.39 37.50
CA ARG A 168 23.25 14.27 37.74
C ARG A 168 23.93 15.60 38.12
N VAL A 169 23.16 16.69 38.20
CA VAL A 169 23.56 18.00 38.75
C VAL A 169 22.93 18.12 40.13
#